data_AF-A0A2E4B1X2-F1
#
_entry.id   AF-A0A2E4B1X2-F1
#
_cell.length_a   1.000
_cell.length_b   1.000
_cell.length_c   1.000
_cell.angle_alpha   90.00
_cell.angle_beta   90.00
_cell.angle_gamma   90.00
#
_symmetry.space_group_name_H-M   'P 1'
#
loop_
_entity.id
_entity.type
_entity.pdbx_description
1 polymer ?
#
loop_
_entity_poly.entity_id
_entity_poly.type
_entity_poly.pdbx_seq_one_letter_code
_entity_poly.pdbx_strand_id
1 'polypeptide(L)'
;GFAAYSLDILDSIKENLPYALAFIFISTIVLIFIQVRSVIIPIKAIIMNILSISATFGMLVFVFQWGNGAELLNFTAQPIETTNPVIIFCIVFGLSMDYEVLMLSRIHEEWEVTGDNTQAVANGLQKTGRLITGAAAIMVVVFMAFGLSSVVILKQIGLGLALAILLDATIVRALVVPSTMRLMGKWNWWSPQWMNKLFPSKSLQNEPEKE
;
A
#
# COMPACT_ATOMS: atom_id res chain seq x y z
N GLY A 1 23.54 -30.00 -3.17
CA GLY A 1 24.09 -29.08 -4.20
C GLY A 1 23.27 -27.80 -4.27
N PHE A 2 23.79 -26.73 -4.89
CA PHE A 2 23.15 -25.40 -4.89
C PHE A 2 21.72 -25.38 -5.49
N ALA A 3 21.46 -26.21 -6.50
CA ALA A 3 20.13 -26.36 -7.10
C ALA A 3 19.10 -26.95 -6.12
N ALA A 4 19.47 -27.96 -5.33
CA ALA A 4 18.59 -28.54 -4.32
C ALA A 4 18.25 -27.53 -3.22
N TYR A 5 19.25 -26.78 -2.75
CA TYR A 5 19.06 -25.71 -1.77
C TYR A 5 18.07 -24.62 -2.25
N SER A 6 18.17 -24.22 -3.52
CA SER A 6 17.26 -23.21 -4.09
C SER A 6 15.82 -23.74 -4.24
N LEU A 7 15.66 -25.04 -4.53
CA LEU A 7 14.36 -25.71 -4.57
C LEU A 7 13.77 -25.83 -3.16
N ASP A 8 14.56 -26.23 -2.17
CA ASP A 8 14.12 -26.33 -0.78
C ASP A 8 13.62 -24.98 -0.25
N ILE A 9 14.29 -23.88 -0.59
CA ILE A 9 13.84 -22.51 -0.28
C ILE A 9 12.50 -22.21 -0.96
N LEU A 10 12.40 -22.51 -2.26
CA LEU A 10 11.20 -22.21 -3.04
C LEU A 10 9.98 -22.99 -2.53
N ASP A 11 10.17 -24.25 -2.15
CA ASP A 11 9.13 -25.09 -1.57
C ASP A 11 8.74 -24.61 -0.17
N SER A 12 9.73 -24.24 0.66
CA SER A 12 9.48 -23.63 1.98
C SER A 12 8.69 -22.32 1.86
N ILE A 13 8.99 -21.47 0.87
CA ILE A 13 8.24 -20.24 0.62
C ILE A 13 6.81 -20.57 0.22
N LYS A 14 6.61 -21.49 -0.73
CA LYS A 14 5.26 -21.87 -1.21
C LYS A 14 4.36 -22.40 -0.10
N GLU A 15 4.92 -23.22 0.79
CA GLU A 15 4.17 -23.81 1.90
C GLU A 15 3.72 -22.76 2.92
N ASN A 16 4.59 -21.79 3.23
CA ASN A 16 4.32 -20.77 4.24
C ASN A 16 3.60 -19.51 3.70
N LEU A 17 3.68 -19.25 2.39
CA LEU A 17 3.05 -18.11 1.73
C LEU A 17 1.55 -17.94 2.05
N PRO A 18 0.68 -18.98 1.96
CA PRO A 18 -0.74 -18.81 2.24
C PRO A 18 -1.02 -18.41 3.69
N TYR A 19 -0.27 -18.97 4.65
CA TYR A 19 -0.39 -18.61 6.06
C TYR A 19 0.05 -17.17 6.31
N ALA A 20 1.18 -16.76 5.71
CA ALA A 20 1.67 -15.39 5.80
C ALA A 20 0.69 -14.38 5.20
N LEU A 21 0.16 -14.64 3.99
CA LEU A 21 -0.83 -13.78 3.33
C LEU A 21 -2.13 -13.68 4.13
N ALA A 22 -2.64 -14.81 4.63
CA ALA A 22 -3.83 -14.82 5.46
C ALA A 22 -3.63 -13.98 6.73
N PHE A 23 -2.50 -14.18 7.42
CA PHE A 23 -2.16 -13.39 8.61
C PHE A 23 -2.08 -11.89 8.30
N ILE A 24 -1.38 -11.52 7.22
CA ILE A 24 -1.19 -10.13 6.80
C ILE A 24 -2.53 -9.47 6.45
N PHE A 25 -3.37 -10.13 5.64
CA PHE A 25 -4.66 -9.59 5.23
C PHE A 25 -5.66 -9.50 6.39
N ILE A 26 -5.73 -10.51 7.25
CA ILE A 26 -6.60 -10.48 8.43
C ILE A 26 -6.17 -9.36 9.37
N SER A 27 -4.87 -9.29 9.69
CA SER A 27 -4.33 -8.24 10.56
C SER A 27 -4.62 -6.85 9.99
N THR A 28 -4.41 -6.68 8.69
CA THR A 28 -4.72 -5.44 7.96
C THR A 28 -6.20 -5.07 8.06
N ILE A 29 -7.11 -6.02 7.80
CA ILE A 29 -8.55 -5.77 7.89
C ILE A 29 -8.91 -5.31 9.29
N VAL A 30 -8.43 -6.03 10.31
CA VAL A 30 -8.72 -5.73 11.70
C VAL A 30 -8.22 -4.33 12.08
N LEU A 31 -7.00 -3.98 11.71
CA LEU A 31 -6.43 -2.66 12.01
C LEU A 31 -7.23 -1.52 11.35
N ILE A 32 -7.52 -1.62 10.05
CA ILE A 32 -8.31 -0.58 9.35
C ILE A 32 -9.74 -0.54 9.88
N PHE A 33 -10.32 -1.69 10.17
CA PHE A 33 -11.67 -1.78 10.71
C PHE A 33 -11.76 -1.08 12.08
N ILE A 34 -10.78 -1.27 12.96
CA ILE A 34 -10.72 -0.58 14.25
C ILE A 34 -10.56 0.94 14.03
N GLN A 35 -9.72 1.35 13.07
CA GLN A 35 -9.43 2.76 12.80
C GLN A 35 -10.63 3.53 12.25
N VAL A 36 -11.34 2.96 11.25
CA VAL A 36 -12.35 3.68 10.47
C VAL A 36 -13.77 3.23 10.79
N ARG A 37 -13.94 2.10 11.50
CA ARG A 37 -15.24 1.50 11.86
C ARG A 37 -16.16 1.28 10.65
N SER A 38 -15.54 1.03 9.49
CA SER A 38 -16.22 0.66 8.25
C SER A 38 -15.77 -0.73 7.81
N VAL A 39 -16.69 -1.51 7.27
CA VAL A 39 -16.41 -2.86 6.74
C VAL A 39 -15.90 -2.80 5.29
N ILE A 40 -16.33 -1.78 4.54
CA ILE A 40 -16.06 -1.68 3.11
C ILE A 40 -14.64 -1.14 2.84
N ILE A 41 -14.18 -0.21 3.68
CA ILE A 41 -12.86 0.41 3.53
C ILE A 41 -11.71 -0.59 3.66
N PRO A 42 -11.67 -1.49 4.67
CA PRO A 42 -10.63 -2.51 4.77
C PRO A 42 -10.55 -3.45 3.57
N ILE A 43 -11.71 -3.87 3.04
CA ILE A 43 -11.77 -4.76 1.88
C ILE A 43 -11.21 -4.05 0.64
N LYS A 44 -11.62 -2.80 0.43
CA LYS A 44 -11.07 -1.97 -0.64
C LYS A 44 -9.56 -1.81 -0.51
N ALA A 45 -9.05 -1.53 0.70
CA ALA A 45 -7.62 -1.33 0.93
C ALA A 45 -6.81 -2.54 0.48
N ILE A 46 -7.26 -3.76 0.80
CA ILE A 46 -6.63 -4.98 0.31
C ILE A 46 -6.65 -5.06 -1.22
N ILE A 47 -7.78 -4.75 -1.86
CA ILE A 47 -7.86 -4.78 -3.33
C ILE A 47 -6.87 -3.80 -3.95
N MET A 48 -6.74 -2.60 -3.38
CA MET A 48 -5.78 -1.59 -3.83
C MET A 48 -4.34 -2.03 -3.64
N ASN A 49 -4.04 -2.67 -2.52
CA ASN A 49 -2.71 -3.17 -2.24
C ASN A 49 -2.35 -4.36 -3.15
N ILE A 50 -3.28 -5.29 -3.41
CA ILE A 50 -3.10 -6.37 -4.38
C ILE A 50 -2.83 -5.80 -5.79
N LEU A 51 -3.58 -4.78 -6.20
CA LEU A 51 -3.36 -4.10 -7.46
C LEU A 51 -1.96 -3.47 -7.53
N SER A 52 -1.54 -2.78 -6.47
CA SER A 52 -0.22 -2.14 -6.34
C SER A 52 0.92 -3.16 -6.44
N ILE A 53 0.82 -4.26 -5.70
CA ILE A 53 1.79 -5.35 -5.70
C ILE A 53 1.83 -6.04 -7.05
N SER A 54 0.68 -6.31 -7.67
CA SER A 54 0.61 -6.94 -9.00
C SER A 54 1.28 -6.05 -10.05
N ALA A 55 1.03 -4.74 -10.01
CA ALA A 55 1.68 -3.78 -10.90
C ALA A 55 3.20 -3.71 -10.64
N THR A 56 3.62 -3.76 -9.38
CA THR A 56 5.03 -3.81 -8.98
C THR A 56 5.73 -5.04 -9.52
N PHE A 57 5.16 -6.24 -9.35
CA PHE A 57 5.74 -7.48 -9.88
C PHE A 57 5.74 -7.50 -11.40
N GLY A 58 4.68 -7.00 -12.04
CA GLY A 58 4.65 -6.82 -13.49
C GLY A 58 5.77 -5.90 -13.98
N MET A 59 6.03 -4.80 -13.29
CA MET A 59 7.11 -3.87 -13.61
C MET A 59 8.49 -4.50 -13.39
N LEU A 60 8.67 -5.28 -12.32
CA LEU A 60 9.90 -6.02 -12.07
C LEU A 60 10.23 -7.00 -13.19
N VAL A 61 9.24 -7.79 -13.62
CA VAL A 61 9.39 -8.71 -14.76
C VAL A 61 9.70 -7.92 -16.03
N PHE A 62 8.98 -6.83 -16.29
CA PHE A 62 9.18 -5.98 -17.46
C PHE A 62 10.59 -5.39 -17.55
N VAL A 63 11.14 -4.89 -16.43
CA VAL A 63 12.47 -4.27 -16.41
C VAL A 63 13.58 -5.32 -16.37
N PHE A 64 13.52 -6.27 -15.44
CA PHE A 64 14.64 -7.18 -15.16
C PHE A 64 14.65 -8.45 -15.99
N GLN A 65 13.48 -9.07 -16.22
CA GLN A 65 13.42 -10.30 -17.01
C GLN A 65 13.39 -10.02 -18.51
N TRP A 66 12.61 -9.02 -18.94
CA TRP A 66 12.53 -8.65 -20.35
C TRP A 66 13.63 -7.66 -20.77
N GLY A 67 14.39 -7.09 -19.83
CA GLY A 67 15.55 -6.25 -20.10
C GLY A 67 15.22 -4.83 -20.58
N ASN A 68 13.97 -4.38 -20.40
CA ASN A 68 13.59 -3.03 -20.80
C ASN A 68 14.30 -1.99 -19.90
N GLY A 69 15.22 -1.22 -20.48
CA GLY A 69 16.06 -0.27 -19.74
C GLY A 69 17.40 -0.83 -19.24
N ALA A 70 17.75 -2.07 -19.63
CA ALA A 70 19.03 -2.70 -19.33
C ALA A 70 20.24 -1.86 -19.75
N GLU A 71 20.18 -1.25 -20.94
CA GLU A 71 21.24 -0.41 -21.50
C GLU A 71 21.37 0.93 -20.75
N LEU A 72 20.25 1.52 -20.32
CA LEU A 72 20.26 2.78 -19.56
C LEU A 72 20.78 2.60 -18.13
N LEU A 73 20.48 1.46 -17.51
CA LEU A 73 20.78 1.17 -16.10
C LEU A 73 22.01 0.27 -15.92
N ASN A 74 22.73 -0.05 -17.01
CA ASN A 74 23.92 -0.90 -17.03
C ASN A 74 23.72 -2.22 -16.27
N PHE A 75 22.68 -2.98 -16.60
CA PHE A 75 22.48 -4.33 -16.06
C PHE A 75 22.20 -5.33 -17.18
N THR A 76 22.56 -6.59 -16.94
CA THR A 76 22.20 -7.70 -17.83
C THR A 76 20.84 -8.23 -17.41
N ALA A 77 19.93 -8.51 -18.36
CA ALA A 77 18.66 -9.15 -18.05
C ALA A 77 18.91 -10.56 -17.49
N GLN A 78 18.34 -10.87 -16.31
CA GLN A 78 18.55 -12.15 -15.64
C GLN A 78 17.25 -12.58 -14.93
N PRO A 79 17.08 -13.88 -14.65
CA PRO A 79 16.02 -14.35 -13.76
C PRO A 79 16.07 -13.62 -12.42
N ILE A 80 14.89 -13.31 -11.90
CA ILE A 80 14.76 -12.72 -10.56
C ILE A 80 15.11 -13.82 -9.55
N GLU A 81 15.96 -13.49 -8.58
CA GLU A 81 16.32 -14.41 -7.50
C GLU A 81 15.07 -14.75 -6.64
N THR A 82 14.94 -16.00 -6.19
CA THR A 82 13.73 -16.53 -5.56
C THR A 82 13.29 -15.78 -4.30
N THR A 83 14.23 -15.25 -3.53
CA THR A 83 13.99 -14.54 -2.27
C THR A 83 13.60 -13.08 -2.48
N ASN A 84 14.08 -12.44 -3.57
CA ASN A 84 13.82 -11.04 -3.87
C ASN A 84 12.33 -10.65 -3.93
N PRO A 85 11.43 -11.41 -4.60
CA PRO A 85 10.00 -11.11 -4.61
C PRO A 85 9.37 -11.11 -3.22
N VAL A 86 9.82 -11.98 -2.32
CA VAL A 86 9.30 -12.03 -0.94
C VAL A 86 9.72 -10.79 -0.17
N ILE A 87 10.98 -10.37 -0.29
CA ILE A 87 11.49 -9.15 0.36
C ILE A 87 10.76 -7.92 -0.17
N ILE A 88 10.63 -7.80 -1.50
CA ILE A 88 9.95 -6.68 -2.14
C ILE A 88 8.48 -6.66 -1.73
N PHE A 89 7.80 -7.81 -1.71
CA PHE A 89 6.44 -7.92 -1.21
C PHE A 89 6.31 -7.38 0.21
N CYS A 90 7.13 -7.86 1.15
CA CYS A 90 7.07 -7.43 2.55
C CYS A 90 7.28 -5.92 2.71
N ILE A 91 8.26 -5.35 2.00
CA ILE A 91 8.57 -3.92 2.09
C ILE A 91 7.48 -3.08 1.43
N VAL A 92 7.08 -3.41 0.21
CA VAL A 92 6.07 -2.64 -0.54
C VAL A 92 4.72 -2.73 0.14
N PHE A 93 4.33 -3.92 0.60
CA PHE A 93 3.09 -4.10 1.34
C PHE A 93 3.09 -3.28 2.62
N GLY A 94 4.15 -3.38 3.44
CA GLY A 94 4.27 -2.63 4.70
C GLY A 94 4.21 -1.12 4.48
N LEU A 95 5.02 -0.60 3.56
CA LEU A 95 5.02 0.84 3.23
C LEU A 95 3.68 1.30 2.63
N SER A 96 3.07 0.48 1.77
CA SER A 96 1.79 0.81 1.16
C SER A 96 0.67 0.90 2.22
N MET A 97 0.66 -0.05 3.16
CA MET A 97 -0.26 -0.07 4.28
C MET A 97 -0.09 1.12 5.21
N ASP A 98 1.14 1.47 5.58
CA ASP A 98 1.41 2.59 6.49
C ASP A 98 0.83 3.89 5.96
N TYR A 99 1.07 4.19 4.68
CA TYR A 99 0.55 5.41 4.07
C TYR A 99 -0.95 5.35 3.78
N GLU A 100 -1.48 4.19 3.41
CA GLU A 100 -2.92 4.03 3.21
C GLU A 100 -3.67 4.26 4.54
N VAL A 101 -3.23 3.67 5.65
CA VAL A 101 -3.81 3.89 6.97
C VAL A 101 -3.71 5.36 7.38
N LEU A 102 -2.56 6.01 7.19
CA LEU A 102 -2.39 7.44 7.49
C LEU A 102 -3.34 8.34 6.69
N MET A 103 -3.47 8.07 5.39
CA MET A 103 -4.36 8.82 4.50
C MET A 103 -5.83 8.56 4.85
N LEU A 104 -6.23 7.31 5.03
CA LEU A 104 -7.59 6.92 5.38
C LEU A 104 -8.01 7.50 6.73
N SER A 105 -7.10 7.51 7.72
CA SER A 105 -7.34 8.12 9.01
C SER A 105 -7.69 9.60 8.87
N ARG A 106 -6.91 10.36 8.08
CA ARG A 106 -7.19 11.78 7.85
C ARG A 106 -8.47 12.03 7.05
N ILE A 107 -8.77 11.20 6.05
CA ILE A 107 -10.04 11.29 5.32
C ILE A 107 -11.22 11.00 6.26
N HIS A 108 -11.08 10.02 7.16
CA HIS A 108 -12.10 9.68 8.13
C HIS A 108 -12.35 10.80 9.14
N GLU A 109 -11.29 11.41 9.68
CA GLU A 109 -11.41 12.58 10.57
C GLU A 109 -12.15 13.74 9.88
N GLU A 110 -11.85 14.04 8.62
CA GLU A 110 -12.57 15.07 7.87
C GLU A 110 -14.03 14.69 7.60
N TRP A 111 -14.31 13.41 7.37
CA TRP A 111 -15.67 12.91 7.17
C TRP A 111 -16.51 13.02 8.44
N GLU A 112 -15.93 12.71 9.62
CA GLU A 112 -16.63 12.86 10.90
C GLU A 112 -17.04 14.32 11.19
N VAL A 113 -16.27 15.29 10.69
CA VAL A 113 -16.55 16.72 10.86
C VAL A 113 -17.52 17.26 9.79
N THR A 114 -17.31 16.90 8.52
CA THR A 114 -18.02 17.52 7.39
C THR A 114 -19.28 16.75 6.95
N GLY A 115 -19.30 15.42 7.12
CA GLY A 115 -20.33 14.54 6.58
C GLY A 115 -20.38 14.44 5.04
N ASP A 116 -19.55 15.21 4.32
CA ASP A 116 -19.45 15.22 2.87
C ASP A 116 -18.22 14.43 2.41
N ASN A 117 -18.46 13.25 1.81
CA ASN A 117 -17.41 12.37 1.30
C ASN A 117 -16.47 13.07 0.31
N THR A 118 -16.98 13.97 -0.53
CA THR A 118 -16.16 14.64 -1.55
C THR A 118 -15.18 15.62 -0.90
N GLN A 119 -15.68 16.42 0.04
CA GLN A 119 -14.84 17.35 0.79
C GLN A 119 -13.86 16.62 1.70
N ALA A 120 -14.29 15.54 2.36
CA ALA A 120 -13.42 14.75 3.23
C ALA A 120 -12.24 14.13 2.48
N VAL A 121 -12.48 13.56 1.30
CA VAL A 121 -11.41 13.00 0.44
C VAL A 121 -10.48 14.11 -0.04
N ALA A 122 -11.02 15.26 -0.47
CA ALA A 122 -10.20 16.38 -0.96
C ALA A 122 -9.31 16.96 0.15
N ASN A 123 -9.88 17.27 1.32
CA ASN A 123 -9.16 17.84 2.45
C ASN A 123 -8.14 16.87 3.02
N GLY A 124 -8.53 15.60 3.18
CA GLY A 124 -7.65 14.54 3.66
C GLY A 124 -6.44 14.36 2.75
N LEU A 125 -6.66 14.35 1.43
CA LEU A 125 -5.58 14.27 0.45
C LEU A 125 -4.70 15.53 0.42
N GLN A 126 -5.29 16.73 0.54
CA GLN A 126 -4.53 17.99 0.57
C GLN A 126 -3.58 18.06 1.78
N LYS A 127 -4.03 17.59 2.95
CA LYS A 127 -3.23 17.59 4.18
C LYS A 127 -2.13 16.51 4.18
N THR A 128 -2.41 15.34 3.63
CA THR A 128 -1.47 14.19 3.68
C THR A 128 -0.58 14.08 2.45
N GLY A 129 -1.00 14.63 1.30
CA GLY A 129 -0.33 14.47 0.02
C GLY A 129 1.14 14.89 0.07
N ARG A 130 1.45 16.10 0.58
CA ARG A 130 2.84 16.59 0.68
C ARG A 130 3.73 15.70 1.55
N LEU A 131 3.19 15.16 2.65
CA LEU A 131 3.93 14.28 3.56
C LEU A 131 4.25 12.96 2.87
N ILE A 132 3.25 12.35 2.22
CA ILE A 132 3.37 11.07 1.53
C ILE A 132 4.33 11.19 0.35
N THR A 133 4.15 12.19 -0.51
CA THR A 133 5.02 12.38 -1.68
C THR A 133 6.45 12.71 -1.28
N GLY A 134 6.64 13.48 -0.19
CA GLY A 134 7.97 13.79 0.34
C GLY A 134 8.69 12.54 0.85
N ALA A 135 7.99 11.71 1.64
CA ALA A 135 8.55 10.45 2.14
C ALA A 135 8.84 9.46 1.00
N ALA A 136 7.93 9.34 0.03
CA ALA A 136 8.14 8.52 -1.16
C ALA A 136 9.35 8.99 -1.98
N ALA A 137 9.52 10.31 -2.18
CA ALA A 137 10.67 10.86 -2.89
C ALA A 137 12.01 10.49 -2.21
N ILE A 138 12.08 10.60 -0.88
CA ILE A 138 13.27 10.22 -0.12
C ILE A 138 13.56 8.73 -0.31
N MET A 139 12.55 7.87 -0.17
CA MET A 139 12.73 6.43 -0.34
C MET A 139 13.17 6.05 -1.75
N VAL A 140 12.56 6.63 -2.78
CA VAL A 140 12.95 6.41 -4.18
C VAL A 140 14.42 6.77 -4.39
N VAL A 141 14.89 7.91 -3.85
CA VAL A 141 16.30 8.31 -3.95
C VAL A 141 17.22 7.31 -3.25
N VAL A 142 16.87 6.87 -2.04
CA VAL A 142 17.68 5.90 -1.26
C VAL A 142 17.75 4.55 -1.98
N PHE A 143 16.62 4.02 -2.47
CA PHE A 143 16.59 2.74 -3.16
C PHE A 143 17.23 2.80 -4.55
N MET A 144 17.13 3.94 -5.24
CA MET A 144 17.82 4.16 -6.51
C MET A 144 19.34 4.15 -6.33
N ALA A 145 19.86 4.63 -5.19
CA ALA A 145 21.28 4.52 -4.87
C ALA A 145 21.76 3.05 -4.77
N PHE A 146 20.93 2.13 -4.27
CA PHE A 146 21.23 0.68 -4.30
C PHE A 146 21.23 0.11 -5.72
N GLY A 147 20.48 0.72 -6.64
CA GLY A 147 20.53 0.43 -8.07
C GLY A 147 21.88 0.68 -8.73
N LEU A 148 22.73 1.52 -8.13
CA LEU A 148 24.10 1.77 -8.62
C LEU A 148 25.12 0.73 -8.11
N SER A 149 24.68 -0.20 -7.27
CA SER A 149 25.54 -1.26 -6.74
C SER A 149 26.01 -2.22 -7.83
N SER A 150 27.23 -2.73 -7.70
CA SER A 150 27.77 -3.82 -8.53
C SER A 150 27.22 -5.19 -8.13
N VAL A 151 26.57 -5.29 -6.96
CA VAL A 151 25.92 -6.51 -6.49
C VAL A 151 24.53 -6.62 -7.10
N VAL A 152 24.34 -7.60 -7.98
CA VAL A 152 23.07 -7.85 -8.71
C VAL A 152 21.86 -7.91 -7.77
N ILE A 153 21.98 -8.57 -6.62
CA ILE A 153 20.89 -8.71 -5.64
C ILE A 153 20.45 -7.33 -5.11
N LEU A 154 21.42 -6.49 -4.71
CA LEU A 154 21.14 -5.14 -4.24
C LEU A 154 20.57 -4.25 -5.35
N LYS A 155 21.03 -4.45 -6.59
CA LYS A 155 20.53 -3.72 -7.75
C LYS A 155 19.07 -4.07 -8.08
N GLN A 156 18.72 -5.36 -8.03
CA GLN A 156 17.35 -5.85 -8.22
C GLN A 156 16.40 -5.32 -7.14
N ILE A 157 16.78 -5.45 -5.87
CA ILE A 157 15.98 -4.95 -4.74
C ILE A 157 15.86 -3.42 -4.80
N GLY A 158 16.98 -2.71 -5.01
CA GLY A 158 17.03 -1.25 -5.04
C GLY A 158 16.15 -0.64 -6.13
N LEU A 159 16.40 -0.97 -7.39
CA LEU A 159 15.58 -0.44 -8.48
C LEU A 159 14.15 -0.97 -8.41
N GLY A 160 13.96 -2.22 -7.99
CA GLY A 160 12.65 -2.83 -7.79
C GLY A 160 11.78 -2.06 -6.81
N LEU A 161 12.33 -1.77 -5.62
CA LEU A 161 11.64 -1.00 -4.58
C LEU A 161 11.44 0.46 -4.99
N ALA A 162 12.42 1.09 -5.61
CA ALA A 162 12.29 2.47 -6.09
C ALA A 162 11.11 2.60 -7.07
N LEU A 163 11.02 1.67 -8.03
CA LEU A 163 9.94 1.60 -9.00
C LEU A 163 8.58 1.27 -8.36
N ALA A 164 8.56 0.31 -7.44
CA ALA A 164 7.35 -0.07 -6.70
C ALA A 164 6.76 1.11 -5.92
N ILE A 165 7.61 1.79 -5.14
CA ILE A 165 7.20 2.93 -4.31
C ILE A 165 6.75 4.09 -5.18
N LEU A 166 7.45 4.35 -6.30
CA LEU A 166 7.06 5.40 -7.23
C LEU A 166 5.66 5.12 -7.81
N LEU A 167 5.40 3.88 -8.23
CA LEU A 167 4.09 3.48 -8.75
C LEU A 167 2.99 3.56 -7.69
N ASP A 168 3.24 3.03 -6.49
CA ASP A 168 2.27 3.04 -5.38
C ASP A 168 1.92 4.47 -4.95
N ALA A 169 2.94 5.33 -4.74
CA ALA A 169 2.74 6.69 -4.29
C ALA A 169 2.02 7.57 -5.32
N THR A 170 2.23 7.32 -6.62
CA THR A 170 1.67 8.16 -7.70
C THR A 170 0.38 7.58 -8.27
N ILE A 171 0.42 6.37 -8.82
CA ILE A 171 -0.72 5.78 -9.52
C ILE A 171 -1.76 5.33 -8.49
N VAL A 172 -1.36 4.49 -7.55
CA VAL A 172 -2.32 3.87 -6.63
C VAL A 172 -2.84 4.92 -5.66
N ARG A 173 -1.96 5.59 -4.92
CA ARG A 173 -2.37 6.48 -3.83
C ARG A 173 -2.83 7.85 -4.29
N ALA A 174 -2.23 8.45 -5.32
CA ALA A 174 -2.66 9.78 -5.76
C ALA A 174 -3.88 9.73 -6.71
N LEU A 175 -4.11 8.62 -7.44
CA LEU A 175 -5.20 8.53 -8.41
C LEU A 175 -6.24 7.47 -8.07
N VAL A 176 -5.85 6.19 -7.92
CA VAL A 176 -6.80 5.08 -7.79
C VAL A 176 -7.55 5.12 -6.45
N VAL A 177 -6.86 5.37 -5.33
CA VAL A 177 -7.51 5.38 -4.01
C VAL A 177 -8.52 6.54 -3.86
N PRO A 178 -8.20 7.80 -4.24
CA PRO A 178 -9.16 8.90 -4.16
C PRO A 178 -10.31 8.76 -5.15
N SER A 179 -10.06 8.31 -6.38
CA SER A 179 -11.11 8.12 -7.39
C SER A 179 -12.13 7.07 -6.96
N THR A 180 -11.66 5.95 -6.41
CA THR A 180 -12.55 4.91 -5.87
C THR A 180 -13.28 5.37 -4.61
N MET A 181 -12.64 6.14 -3.72
CA MET A 181 -13.35 6.75 -2.58
C MET A 181 -14.47 7.68 -3.06
N ARG A 182 -14.19 8.49 -4.09
CA ARG A 182 -15.20 9.39 -4.64
C ARG A 182 -16.37 8.63 -5.29
N LEU A 183 -16.08 7.57 -6.04
CA LEU A 183 -17.09 6.76 -6.73
C LEU A 183 -18.04 6.05 -5.76
N MET A 184 -17.51 5.51 -4.66
CA MET A 184 -18.29 4.76 -3.67
C MET A 184 -19.11 5.67 -2.74
N GLY A 185 -18.76 6.95 -2.63
CA GLY A 185 -19.59 7.95 -1.93
C GLY A 185 -19.91 7.56 -0.48
N LYS A 186 -21.20 7.56 -0.13
CA LYS A 186 -21.69 7.23 1.22
C LYS A 186 -21.50 5.75 1.59
N TRP A 187 -21.28 4.86 0.62
CA TRP A 187 -21.11 3.43 0.89
C TRP A 187 -19.77 3.14 1.57
N ASN A 188 -18.76 4.01 1.38
CA ASN A 188 -17.48 3.87 2.10
C ASN A 188 -17.66 3.84 3.62
N TRP A 189 -18.66 4.55 4.13
CA TRP A 189 -18.87 4.76 5.56
C TRP A 189 -19.95 3.85 6.14
N TRP A 190 -20.40 2.85 5.38
CA TRP A 190 -21.40 1.92 5.87
C TRP A 190 -20.85 1.11 7.07
N SER A 191 -21.53 1.26 8.19
CA SER A 191 -21.26 0.57 9.43
C SER A 191 -22.52 -0.16 9.91
N PRO A 192 -22.43 -1.44 10.30
CA PRO A 192 -23.55 -2.16 10.91
C PRO A 192 -24.12 -1.44 12.14
N GLN A 193 -25.46 -1.39 12.27
CA GLN A 193 -26.15 -0.65 13.33
C GLN A 193 -25.76 -1.03 14.78
N TRP A 194 -25.18 -2.22 14.99
CA TRP A 194 -24.69 -2.65 16.30
C TRP A 194 -23.38 -1.97 16.73
N MET A 195 -22.58 -1.43 15.80
CA MET A 195 -21.34 -0.72 16.11
C MET A 195 -21.57 0.70 16.66
N ASN A 196 -22.65 1.37 16.24
CA ASN A 196 -23.04 2.69 16.79
C ASN A 196 -23.40 2.61 18.29
N LYS A 197 -23.72 1.42 18.81
CA LYS A 197 -23.99 1.20 20.24
C LYS A 197 -22.72 0.98 21.08
N LEU A 198 -21.66 0.46 20.49
CA LEU A 198 -20.39 0.17 21.19
C LEU A 198 -19.44 1.37 21.19
N PHE A 199 -19.55 2.24 20.19
CA PHE A 199 -18.76 3.47 20.12
C PHE A 199 -19.63 4.66 19.73
N PRO A 200 -20.12 5.45 20.71
CA PRO A 200 -20.88 6.66 20.42
C PRO A 200 -20.05 7.66 19.61
N SER A 201 -20.60 8.19 18.51
CA SER A 201 -19.94 9.26 17.76
C SER A 201 -19.88 10.51 18.63
N LYS A 202 -18.73 11.20 18.64
CA LYS A 202 -18.53 12.47 19.36
C LYS A 202 -19.38 13.63 18.83
N SER A 203 -20.15 13.42 17.77
CA SER A 203 -20.90 14.45 17.04
C SER A 203 -22.15 14.98 17.75
N LEU A 204 -22.43 14.56 19.00
CA LEU A 204 -23.59 14.99 19.78
C LEU A 204 -23.25 15.91 20.98
N GLN A 205 -22.05 16.50 21.04
CA GLN A 205 -21.67 17.42 22.13
C GLN A 205 -21.62 18.91 21.75
N ASN A 206 -21.94 19.28 20.51
CA ASN A 206 -22.09 20.68 20.10
C ASN A 206 -23.56 20.99 19.80
N GLU A 207 -24.46 20.76 20.77
CA GLU A 207 -25.66 21.60 20.83
C GLU A 207 -25.23 22.93 21.45
N PRO A 208 -25.45 24.09 20.80
CA PRO A 208 -25.28 25.36 21.48
C PRO A 208 -26.29 25.39 22.62
N GLU A 209 -25.76 25.48 23.85
CA GLU A 209 -26.51 25.83 25.05
C GLU A 209 -27.36 27.06 24.70
N LYS A 210 -28.67 26.84 24.52
CA LYS A 210 -29.65 27.91 24.42
C LYS A 210 -29.99 28.30 25.85
N GLU A 211 -29.90 29.62 26.06
CA GLU A 211 -30.36 30.43 27.20
C GLU A 211 -29.35 30.71 28.32
#